data_AF-A0AAY4E630-F1
#
_entry.id   AF-A0AAY4E630-F1
#
_cell.length_a   1.000
_cell.length_b   1.000
_cell.length_c   1.000
_cell.angle_alpha   90.00
_cell.angle_beta   90.00
_cell.angle_gamma   90.00
#
_symmetry.space_group_name_H-M   'P 1'
#
loop_
_entity.id
_entity.type
_entity.pdbx_description
1 polymer ?
#
loop_
_entity_poly.entity_id
_entity_poly.type
_entity_poly.pdbx_seq_one_letter_code
_entity_poly.pdbx_strand_id
1 'polypeptide(L)'
;MDQNNGGGPNWCAQRRVEGLVNKHMADIALETLQQRLSAVSEEMSQLSQEVSRRDEAPKRAEDEALSAVCGAGGGAEKLTPAAAAASSETAAQRKIISLLIEIKEEQQRQWAVLKDLQARVEGQVYEEEEIEALEIALPLRTMEQLDETEKHLEDPGAQKRMVSHLSRMGGATVDDAVRRLMQAVLSFSVGSELNWVGRGQKRSFRNTRLQGVLFRALKRTPVGKEATHHQFADVVKKWLRFAPFRQGGSGRRQIYKAPVEFMCPKFHTGTDTDHSNASTESKDFKIF
;
A
#
# COMPACT_ATOMS: atom_id res chain seq x y z
N MET A 1 23.20 27.48 -26.22
CA MET A 1 23.17 26.07 -26.70
C MET A 1 23.27 25.19 -25.46
N ASP A 2 22.30 24.43 -25.00
CA ASP A 2 20.86 24.38 -25.17
C ASP A 2 20.32 23.75 -23.88
N GLN A 3 19.16 24.21 -23.44
CA GLN A 3 18.40 23.64 -22.33
C GLN A 3 17.85 22.28 -22.79
N ASN A 4 18.00 21.22 -22.00
CA ASN A 4 17.19 20.01 -22.16
C ASN A 4 16.59 19.60 -20.83
N ASN A 5 15.44 20.22 -20.54
CA ASN A 5 14.57 19.92 -19.43
C ASN A 5 13.58 18.82 -19.85
N GLY A 6 13.90 17.56 -19.54
CA GLY A 6 13.02 16.41 -19.77
C GLY A 6 12.01 16.24 -18.64
N GLY A 7 10.98 17.09 -18.61
CA GLY A 7 9.86 16.99 -17.68
C GLY A 7 8.96 15.79 -17.98
N GLY A 8 8.87 14.84 -17.05
CA GLY A 8 7.88 13.76 -17.09
C GLY A 8 6.48 14.27 -16.71
N PRO A 9 5.47 14.21 -17.59
CA PRO A 9 4.20 14.92 -17.40
C PRO A 9 3.15 14.21 -16.50
N ASN A 10 3.48 13.08 -15.88
CA ASN A 10 2.45 12.23 -15.26
C ASN A 10 2.03 12.66 -13.83
N TRP A 11 2.93 13.30 -13.07
CA TRP A 11 2.66 13.64 -11.66
C TRP A 11 1.68 14.80 -11.47
N CYS A 12 1.68 15.77 -12.39
CA CYS A 12 0.72 16.88 -12.34
C CYS A 12 -0.67 16.47 -12.84
N ALA A 13 -0.78 15.40 -13.63
CA ALA A 13 -2.06 14.86 -14.06
C ALA A 13 -2.72 14.09 -12.92
N GLN A 14 -1.98 13.20 -12.24
CA GLN A 14 -2.51 12.41 -11.13
C GLN A 14 -3.04 13.28 -9.97
N ARG A 15 -2.28 14.30 -9.53
CA ARG A 15 -2.75 15.24 -8.48
C ARG A 15 -3.96 16.07 -8.90
N ARG A 16 -4.05 16.44 -10.18
CA ARG A 16 -5.23 17.15 -10.71
C ARG A 16 -6.44 16.24 -10.73
N VAL A 17 -6.29 14.97 -11.10
CA VAL A 17 -7.35 13.96 -11.10
C VAL A 17 -7.82 13.68 -9.66
N GLU A 18 -6.91 13.46 -8.71
CA GLU A 18 -7.23 13.28 -7.29
C GLU A 18 -7.89 14.51 -6.68
N GLY A 19 -7.43 15.72 -7.02
CA GLY A 19 -8.07 16.97 -6.63
C GLY A 19 -9.48 17.12 -7.21
N LEU A 20 -9.72 16.64 -8.43
CA LEU A 20 -11.04 16.65 -9.07
C LEU A 20 -12.00 15.67 -8.40
N VAL A 21 -11.53 14.46 -8.07
CA VAL A 21 -12.32 13.45 -7.36
C VAL A 21 -12.67 13.94 -5.95
N ASN A 22 -11.72 14.56 -5.24
CA ASN A 22 -11.97 15.15 -3.92
C ASN A 22 -12.97 16.30 -3.98
N LYS A 23 -12.88 17.17 -5.00
CA LYS A 23 -13.84 18.25 -5.20
C LYS A 23 -15.24 17.71 -5.51
N HIS A 24 -15.35 16.73 -6.41
CA HIS A 24 -16.63 16.14 -6.77
C HIS A 24 -17.31 15.46 -5.57
N MET A 25 -16.55 14.75 -4.74
CA MET A 25 -17.05 14.16 -3.50
C MET A 25 -17.55 15.23 -2.52
N ALA A 26 -16.85 16.36 -2.41
CA ALA A 26 -17.27 17.48 -1.57
C ALA A 26 -18.56 18.15 -2.11
N ASP A 27 -18.67 18.30 -3.43
CA ASP A 27 -19.86 18.87 -4.09
C ASP A 27 -21.10 17.98 -3.86
N ILE A 28 -20.95 16.64 -4.01
CA ILE A 28 -22.04 15.68 -3.71
C ILE A 28 -22.44 15.74 -2.23
N ALA A 29 -21.47 15.83 -1.31
CA ALA A 29 -21.72 15.92 0.12
C ALA A 29 -22.46 17.22 0.48
N LEU A 30 -22.10 18.33 -0.16
CA LEU A 30 -22.75 19.62 0.05
C LEU A 30 -24.18 19.60 -0.48
N GLU A 31 -24.40 19.06 -1.68
CA GLU A 31 -25.73 18.94 -2.28
C GLU A 31 -26.65 18.05 -1.43
N THR A 32 -26.16 16.91 -0.95
CA THR A 32 -26.94 16.01 -0.07
C THR A 32 -27.25 16.65 1.29
N LEU A 33 -26.34 17.45 1.86
CA LEU A 33 -26.65 18.22 3.07
C LEU A 33 -27.71 19.29 2.81
N GLN A 34 -27.62 19.99 1.68
CA GLN A 34 -28.55 21.05 1.33
C GLN A 34 -29.97 20.50 1.08
N GLN A 35 -30.07 19.33 0.43
CA GLN A 35 -31.34 18.59 0.26
C GLN A 35 -31.95 18.15 1.60
N ARG A 36 -31.12 17.68 2.55
CA ARG A 36 -31.61 17.32 3.89
C ARG A 36 -32.09 18.53 4.68
N LEU A 37 -31.37 19.65 4.60
CA LEU A 37 -31.77 20.90 5.25
C LEU A 37 -33.08 21.45 4.67
N SER A 38 -33.26 21.39 3.34
CA SER A 38 -34.52 21.81 2.73
C SER A 38 -35.69 20.91 3.16
N ALA A 39 -35.51 19.60 3.17
CA ALA A 39 -36.54 18.66 3.63
C ALA A 39 -36.95 18.93 5.09
N VAL A 40 -35.99 19.13 5.98
CA VAL A 40 -36.28 19.46 7.40
C VAL A 40 -36.99 20.81 7.53
N SER A 41 -36.60 21.81 6.72
CA SER A 41 -37.26 23.12 6.71
C SER A 41 -38.72 23.03 6.22
N GLU A 42 -38.99 22.18 5.24
CA GLU A 42 -40.33 21.91 4.73
C GLU A 42 -41.20 21.22 5.79
N GLU A 43 -40.67 20.18 6.45
CA GLU A 43 -41.36 19.50 7.54
C GLU A 43 -41.67 20.44 8.72
N MET A 44 -40.72 21.30 9.10
CA MET A 44 -40.93 22.30 10.15
C MET A 44 -42.02 23.32 9.77
N SER A 45 -42.07 23.72 8.50
CA SER A 45 -43.09 24.64 7.99
C SER A 45 -44.48 24.00 7.96
N GLN A 46 -44.57 22.72 7.61
CA GLN A 46 -45.82 21.95 7.63
C GLN A 46 -46.35 21.79 9.07
N LEU A 47 -45.48 21.42 10.01
CA LEU A 47 -45.82 21.32 11.43
C LEU A 47 -46.29 22.66 12.00
N SER A 48 -45.64 23.77 11.62
CA SER A 48 -46.05 25.11 12.05
C SER A 48 -47.43 25.52 11.53
N GLN A 49 -47.78 25.10 10.30
CA GLN A 49 -49.12 25.35 9.73
C GLN A 49 -50.21 24.48 10.37
N GLU A 50 -49.90 23.23 10.72
CA GLU A 50 -50.83 22.36 11.45
C GLU A 50 -51.14 22.86 12.85
N VAL A 51 -50.15 23.41 13.55
CA VAL A 51 -50.35 24.04 14.87
C VAL A 51 -51.23 25.28 14.74
N SER A 52 -50.99 26.15 13.74
CA SER A 52 -51.78 27.36 13.53
C SER A 52 -53.25 27.08 13.15
N ARG A 53 -53.54 26.00 12.43
CA ARG A 53 -54.92 25.61 12.07
C ARG A 53 -55.73 25.06 13.25
N ARG A 54 -55.06 24.64 14.32
CA ARG A 54 -55.72 24.14 15.52
C ARG A 54 -56.14 25.26 16.49
N ASP A 55 -55.57 26.45 16.35
CA ASP A 55 -55.90 27.64 17.15
C ASP A 55 -57.04 28.49 16.56
N GLU A 56 -57.42 28.32 15.29
CA GLU A 56 -58.63 28.93 14.70
C GLU A 56 -59.79 27.93 14.59
N ALA A 57 -60.43 27.61 15.72
CA ALA A 57 -61.79 27.06 15.73
C ALA A 57 -62.79 28.20 15.96
N PRO A 58 -63.86 28.34 15.15
CA PRO A 58 -64.77 29.47 15.26
C PRO A 58 -65.71 29.32 16.46
N LYS A 59 -65.76 30.35 17.30
CA LYS A 59 -66.89 30.59 18.23
C LYS A 59 -68.14 30.88 17.39
N ARG A 60 -69.14 29.99 17.41
CA ARG A 60 -70.49 30.28 16.92
C ARG A 60 -71.47 30.30 18.08
N ALA A 61 -72.16 31.43 18.20
CA ALA A 61 -73.17 31.75 19.18
C ALA A 61 -74.53 31.10 18.84
N GLU A 62 -75.20 30.66 19.91
CA GLU A 62 -76.62 30.81 20.26
C GLU A 62 -77.71 30.25 19.32
N ASP A 63 -78.44 29.23 19.80
CA ASP A 63 -79.91 29.35 20.01
C ASP A 63 -80.49 28.23 20.93
N GLU A 64 -81.61 28.58 21.58
CA GLU A 64 -82.28 28.00 22.75
C GLU A 64 -82.90 26.59 22.64
N ALA A 65 -82.99 25.86 23.77
CA ALA A 65 -84.26 25.46 24.41
C ALA A 65 -84.07 24.57 25.68
N LEU A 66 -84.49 25.13 26.83
CA LEU A 66 -85.25 24.55 27.95
C LEU A 66 -84.85 23.19 28.59
N SER A 67 -84.47 23.23 29.89
CA SER A 67 -85.14 22.45 30.97
C SER A 67 -84.51 22.64 32.37
N ALA A 68 -85.37 22.99 33.33
CA ALA A 68 -85.33 22.71 34.79
C ALA A 68 -84.42 23.52 35.76
N VAL A 69 -85.01 24.50 36.47
CA VAL A 69 -85.41 24.46 37.92
C VAL A 69 -84.50 23.58 38.81
N CYS A 70 -83.87 23.97 39.93
CA CYS A 70 -84.15 24.90 41.03
C CYS A 70 -82.88 25.07 41.91
N GLY A 71 -82.75 26.16 42.68
CA GLY A 71 -81.92 26.17 43.91
C GLY A 71 -81.18 27.48 44.21
N ALA A 72 -81.74 28.28 45.10
CA ALA A 72 -81.17 29.52 45.64
C ALA A 72 -80.12 29.25 46.74
N GLY A 73 -79.11 30.14 46.85
CA GLY A 73 -78.22 30.25 48.00
C GLY A 73 -76.99 31.09 47.69
N GLY A 74 -76.95 32.33 48.19
CA GLY A 74 -75.92 33.32 47.88
C GLY A 74 -74.60 33.17 48.64
N GLY A 75 -73.67 34.11 48.39
CA GLY A 75 -72.45 34.30 49.17
C GLY A 75 -71.26 34.69 48.30
N ALA A 76 -70.73 35.88 48.54
CA ALA A 76 -69.52 36.42 47.92
C ALA A 76 -68.28 35.57 48.22
N GLU A 77 -67.34 35.49 47.27
CA GLU A 77 -66.00 36.07 47.46
C GLU A 77 -65.12 35.88 46.21
N LYS A 78 -64.34 36.93 45.97
CA LYS A 78 -63.50 37.21 44.82
C LYS A 78 -62.12 36.61 45.07
N LEU A 79 -61.75 35.51 44.40
CA LEU A 79 -60.35 35.08 44.26
C LEU A 79 -60.14 34.33 42.93
N THR A 80 -59.32 34.91 42.05
CA THR A 80 -58.53 34.21 41.03
C THR A 80 -57.05 34.50 41.31
N PRO A 81 -56.08 33.73 40.76
CA PRO A 81 -56.18 32.41 40.13
C PRO A 81 -55.22 31.35 40.72
N ALA A 82 -55.66 30.10 40.57
CA ALA A 82 -54.90 28.93 40.13
C ALA A 82 -53.37 28.93 40.30
N ALA A 83 -52.91 28.40 41.43
CA ALA A 83 -51.59 27.81 41.59
C ALA A 83 -51.48 26.46 40.83
N ALA A 84 -51.61 26.47 39.50
CA ALA A 84 -51.50 25.30 38.65
C ALA A 84 -50.63 25.58 37.41
N ALA A 85 -49.41 26.05 37.63
CA ALA A 85 -48.39 26.18 36.59
C ALA A 85 -47.23 25.19 36.84
N ALA A 86 -47.56 23.95 37.15
CA ALA A 86 -46.58 22.86 37.23
C ALA A 86 -47.04 21.68 36.37
N SER A 87 -46.22 21.40 35.35
CA SER A 87 -46.13 20.12 34.62
C SER A 87 -47.26 19.75 33.64
N SER A 88 -47.39 20.52 32.55
CA SER A 88 -47.80 19.94 31.27
C SER A 88 -46.58 19.88 30.37
N GLU A 89 -45.69 18.92 30.64
CA GLU A 89 -44.78 18.49 29.59
C GLU A 89 -45.67 17.96 28.46
N THR A 90 -45.71 18.67 27.33
CA THR A 90 -46.56 18.25 26.22
C THR A 90 -46.02 16.92 25.69
N ALA A 91 -46.89 16.03 25.22
CA ALA A 91 -46.47 14.76 24.64
C ALA A 91 -45.41 14.96 23.52
N ALA A 92 -45.47 16.11 22.83
CA ALA A 92 -44.47 16.58 21.89
C ALA A 92 -43.09 16.81 22.53
N GLN A 93 -43.00 17.53 23.65
CA GLN A 93 -41.74 17.76 24.37
C GLN A 93 -41.06 16.46 24.79
N ARG A 94 -41.82 15.50 25.33
CA ARG A 94 -41.28 14.16 25.66
C ARG A 94 -40.76 13.43 24.44
N LYS A 95 -41.45 13.50 23.31
CA LYS A 95 -41.02 12.88 22.06
C LYS A 95 -39.75 13.54 21.50
N ILE A 96 -39.67 14.87 21.57
CA ILE A 96 -38.47 15.64 21.18
C ILE A 96 -37.27 15.23 22.04
N ILE A 97 -37.44 15.16 23.36
CA ILE A 97 -36.36 14.76 24.27
C ILE A 97 -35.87 13.34 23.96
N SER A 98 -36.79 12.39 23.70
CA SER A 98 -36.43 11.03 23.29
C SER A 98 -35.54 11.03 22.04
N LEU A 99 -35.95 11.75 20.99
CA LEU A 99 -35.20 11.83 19.74
C LEU A 99 -33.83 12.50 19.92
N LEU A 100 -33.73 13.52 20.78
CA LEU A 100 -32.45 14.16 21.08
C LEU A 100 -31.49 13.20 21.80
N ILE A 101 -32.01 12.34 22.67
CA ILE A 101 -31.21 11.29 23.31
C ILE A 101 -30.74 10.27 22.26
N GLU A 102 -31.64 9.79 21.39
CA GLU A 102 -31.31 8.87 20.30
C GLU A 102 -30.23 9.45 19.37
N ILE A 103 -30.36 10.71 18.96
CA ILE A 103 -29.36 11.41 18.13
C ILE A 103 -28.03 11.51 18.86
N LYS A 104 -28.03 11.85 20.16
CA LYS A 104 -26.80 11.95 20.95
C LYS A 104 -26.09 10.60 21.04
N GLU A 105 -26.83 9.53 21.29
CA GLU A 105 -26.26 8.18 21.32
C GLU A 105 -25.67 7.77 19.97
N GLU A 106 -26.37 8.09 18.88
CA GLU A 106 -25.90 7.79 17.53
C GLU A 106 -24.63 8.60 17.20
N GLN A 107 -24.58 9.88 17.57
CA GLN A 107 -23.37 10.69 17.43
C GLN A 107 -22.19 10.10 18.21
N GLN A 108 -22.41 9.58 19.42
CA GLN A 108 -21.36 8.93 20.20
C GLN A 108 -20.89 7.63 19.55
N ARG A 109 -21.79 6.81 18.98
CA ARG A 109 -21.44 5.60 18.23
C ARG A 109 -20.63 5.94 16.98
N GLN A 110 -21.05 6.94 16.22
CA GLN A 110 -20.33 7.41 15.03
C GLN A 110 -18.93 7.92 15.39
N TRP A 111 -18.81 8.69 16.48
CA TRP A 111 -17.51 9.18 16.95
C TRP A 111 -16.56 8.05 17.36
N ALA A 112 -17.09 6.99 18.00
CA ALA A 112 -16.29 5.83 18.38
C ALA A 112 -15.75 5.08 17.14
N VAL A 113 -16.59 4.88 16.12
CA VAL A 113 -16.18 4.26 14.84
C VAL A 113 -15.16 5.12 14.11
N LEU A 114 -15.37 6.44 14.04
CA LEU A 114 -14.42 7.36 13.41
C LEU A 114 -13.06 7.33 14.11
N LYS A 115 -13.04 7.28 15.45
CA LYS A 115 -11.80 7.19 16.22
C LYS A 115 -11.07 5.86 16.00
N ASP A 116 -11.79 4.74 15.91
CA ASP A 116 -11.19 3.44 15.56
C ASP A 116 -10.62 3.44 14.13
N LEU A 117 -11.39 3.95 13.16
CA LEU A 117 -10.94 4.08 11.78
C LEU A 117 -9.72 5.00 11.68
N GLN A 118 -9.71 6.12 12.40
CA GLN A 118 -8.56 7.02 12.48
C GLN A 118 -7.34 6.30 13.05
N ALA A 119 -7.47 5.55 14.14
CA ALA A 119 -6.35 4.78 14.70
C ALA A 119 -5.84 3.69 13.73
N ARG A 120 -6.72 3.07 12.96
CA ARG A 120 -6.36 2.08 11.93
C ARG A 120 -5.70 2.72 10.72
N VAL A 121 -6.10 3.93 10.35
CA VAL A 121 -5.50 4.72 9.28
C VAL A 121 -4.16 5.27 9.74
N GLU A 122 -4.04 5.85 10.93
CA GLU A 122 -2.78 6.32 11.52
C GLU A 122 -1.79 5.17 11.75
N GLY A 123 -2.26 3.98 12.14
CA GLY A 123 -1.45 2.76 12.15
C GLY A 123 -1.03 2.26 10.76
N GLN A 124 -1.66 2.78 9.68
CA GLN A 124 -1.28 2.57 8.29
C GLN A 124 -0.55 3.76 7.66
N VAL A 125 -0.59 4.94 8.27
CA VAL A 125 0.27 6.06 7.95
C VAL A 125 1.65 5.64 8.46
N TYR A 126 2.44 5.08 7.54
CA TYR A 126 3.88 5.21 7.63
C TYR A 126 4.13 6.65 7.99
N GLU A 127 4.71 6.88 9.18
CA GLU A 127 5.10 8.20 9.60
C GLU A 127 5.64 8.93 8.38
N GLU A 128 5.08 10.09 8.08
CA GLU A 128 5.72 11.10 7.25
C GLU A 128 6.99 11.53 8.01
N GLU A 129 7.93 10.60 8.14
CA GLU A 129 9.32 10.88 8.38
C GLU A 129 9.73 11.66 7.13
N GLU A 130 9.73 12.98 7.31
CA GLU A 130 10.73 13.90 6.77
C GLU A 130 11.83 13.08 6.09
N ILE A 131 12.01 13.25 4.78
CA ILE A 131 12.87 12.41 3.93
C ILE A 131 14.29 12.39 4.54
N GLU A 132 14.52 11.52 5.53
CA GLU A 132 15.81 11.39 6.17
C GLU A 132 16.67 10.76 5.09
N ALA A 133 17.59 11.57 4.56
CA ALA A 133 18.48 11.16 3.51
C ALA A 133 19.14 9.84 3.94
N LEU A 134 19.05 8.83 3.09
CA LEU A 134 19.76 7.58 3.34
C LEU A 134 21.25 7.88 3.36
N GLU A 135 21.87 7.62 4.51
CA GLU A 135 23.32 7.74 4.69
C GLU A 135 24.10 6.68 3.87
N ILE A 136 23.41 5.67 3.36
CA ILE A 136 23.99 4.58 2.55
C ILE A 136 23.81 4.87 1.05
N ALA A 137 24.92 4.87 0.33
CA ALA A 137 24.92 4.95 -1.13
C ALA A 137 24.48 3.61 -1.76
N LEU A 138 23.33 3.61 -2.40
CA LEU A 138 22.77 2.46 -3.12
C LEU A 138 22.89 2.63 -4.65
N PRO A 139 23.02 1.54 -5.43
CA PRO A 139 23.18 0.15 -5.01
C PRO A 139 24.61 -0.17 -4.54
N LEU A 140 24.76 -1.14 -3.64
CA LEU A 140 26.05 -1.61 -3.14
C LEU A 140 26.85 -2.29 -4.26
N ARG A 141 28.10 -1.87 -4.46
CA ARG A 141 28.99 -2.28 -5.56
C ARG A 141 30.11 -3.22 -5.12
N THR A 142 30.45 -3.22 -3.83
CA THR A 142 31.50 -4.08 -3.26
C THR A 142 30.99 -4.86 -2.04
N MET A 143 31.69 -5.95 -1.70
CA MET A 143 31.39 -6.72 -0.48
C MET A 143 31.70 -5.94 0.80
N GLU A 144 32.67 -5.02 0.76
CA GLU A 144 33.00 -4.11 1.87
C GLU A 144 31.83 -3.16 2.18
N GLN A 145 31.21 -2.57 1.16
CA GLN A 145 30.01 -1.75 1.34
C GLN A 145 28.83 -2.54 1.93
N LEU A 146 28.74 -3.84 1.61
CA LEU A 146 27.78 -4.73 2.25
C LEU A 146 28.11 -4.95 3.73
N ASP A 147 29.37 -5.13 4.08
CA ASP A 147 29.82 -5.25 5.49
C ASP A 147 29.56 -3.97 6.29
N GLU A 148 29.83 -2.80 5.72
CA GLU A 148 29.52 -1.51 6.32
C GLU A 148 28.01 -1.31 6.50
N THR A 149 27.22 -1.68 5.50
CA THR A 149 25.76 -1.62 5.57
C THR A 149 25.22 -2.55 6.65
N GLU A 150 25.74 -3.77 6.77
CA GLU A 150 25.31 -4.71 7.81
C GLU A 150 25.61 -4.17 9.22
N LYS A 151 26.74 -3.49 9.43
CA LYS A 151 27.06 -2.80 10.69
C LYS A 151 26.13 -1.61 10.92
N HIS A 152 25.87 -0.79 9.90
CA HIS A 152 24.97 0.35 10.03
C HIS A 152 23.53 -0.09 10.37
N LEU A 153 23.08 -1.23 9.83
CA LEU A 153 21.78 -1.83 10.13
C LEU A 153 21.72 -2.52 11.51
N GLU A 154 22.75 -2.41 12.35
CA GLU A 154 22.63 -2.73 13.77
C GLU A 154 21.73 -1.74 14.49
N ASP A 155 21.74 -0.47 14.07
CA ASP A 155 20.87 0.57 14.60
C ASP A 155 19.40 0.36 14.15
N PRO A 156 18.43 0.27 15.09
CA PRO A 156 17.01 0.20 14.75
C PRO A 156 16.50 1.42 13.98
N GLY A 157 17.06 2.62 14.21
CA GLY A 157 16.70 3.84 13.48
C GLY A 157 17.07 3.74 12.00
N ALA A 158 18.32 3.34 11.72
CA ALA A 158 18.80 3.04 10.38
C ALA A 158 17.95 1.98 9.66
N GLN A 159 17.53 0.92 10.37
CA GLN A 159 16.60 -0.05 9.80
C GLN A 159 15.26 0.59 9.44
N LYS A 160 14.67 1.42 10.31
CA LYS A 160 13.38 2.07 10.06
C LYS A 160 13.45 2.98 8.82
N ARG A 161 14.49 3.82 8.73
CA ARG A 161 14.77 4.66 7.55
C ARG A 161 14.90 3.85 6.26
N MET A 162 15.74 2.81 6.28
CA MET A 162 15.96 1.98 5.09
C MET A 162 14.66 1.26 4.68
N VAL A 163 13.90 0.72 5.64
CA VAL A 163 12.59 0.10 5.36
C VAL A 163 11.62 1.12 4.77
N SER A 164 11.56 2.33 5.32
CA SER A 164 10.72 3.42 4.82
C SER A 164 11.07 3.76 3.36
N HIS A 165 12.34 4.02 3.09
CA HIS A 165 12.81 4.31 1.74
C HIS A 165 12.51 3.18 0.75
N LEU A 166 12.87 1.93 1.10
CA LEU A 166 12.68 0.79 0.22
C LEU A 166 11.20 0.46 0.00
N SER A 167 10.32 0.74 0.97
CA SER A 167 8.88 0.46 0.83
C SER A 167 8.19 1.30 -0.25
N ARG A 168 8.81 2.42 -0.65
CA ARG A 168 8.35 3.26 -1.76
C ARG A 168 8.59 2.61 -3.11
N MET A 169 9.50 1.64 -3.18
CA MET A 169 9.74 0.85 -4.37
C MET A 169 8.72 -0.28 -4.45
N GLY A 170 7.65 -0.04 -5.20
CA GLY A 170 6.64 -1.05 -5.52
C GLY A 170 7.00 -1.87 -6.75
N GLY A 171 6.00 -2.60 -7.25
CA GLY A 171 6.01 -3.31 -8.51
C GLY A 171 4.60 -3.71 -8.87
N ALA A 172 4.39 -4.12 -10.13
CA ALA A 172 3.08 -4.60 -10.57
C ALA A 172 2.69 -5.95 -9.93
N THR A 173 3.70 -6.73 -9.54
CA THR A 173 3.55 -8.05 -8.90
C THR A 173 4.57 -8.21 -7.78
N VAL A 174 4.39 -9.23 -6.92
CA VAL A 174 5.37 -9.61 -5.90
C VAL A 174 6.76 -9.84 -6.51
N ASP A 175 6.81 -10.59 -7.61
CA ASP A 175 8.03 -10.89 -8.33
C ASP A 175 8.73 -9.63 -8.85
N ASP A 176 7.97 -8.68 -9.40
CA ASP A 176 8.48 -7.41 -9.89
C ASP A 176 9.01 -6.54 -8.73
N ALA A 177 8.24 -6.41 -7.66
CA ALA A 177 8.62 -5.63 -6.48
C ALA A 177 9.94 -6.16 -5.86
N VAL A 178 10.06 -7.48 -5.67
CA VAL A 178 11.29 -8.09 -5.15
C VAL A 178 12.47 -7.81 -6.08
N ARG A 179 12.32 -7.96 -7.40
CA ARG A 179 13.41 -7.72 -8.36
C ARG A 179 13.86 -6.27 -8.36
N ARG A 180 12.92 -5.32 -8.30
CA ARG A 180 13.21 -3.87 -8.26
C ARG A 180 13.94 -3.50 -6.99
N LEU A 181 13.49 -4.00 -5.83
CA LEU A 181 14.18 -3.82 -4.55
C LEU A 181 15.60 -4.39 -4.59
N MET A 182 15.78 -5.61 -5.10
CA MET A 182 17.09 -6.24 -5.19
C MET A 182 18.06 -5.43 -6.07
N GLN A 183 17.60 -4.91 -7.21
CA GLN A 183 18.44 -4.09 -8.10
C GLN A 183 18.77 -2.72 -7.52
N ALA A 184 17.85 -2.14 -6.75
CA ALA A 184 18.08 -0.87 -6.08
C ALA A 184 19.12 -1.00 -4.95
N VAL A 185 19.14 -2.14 -4.26
CA VAL A 185 20.03 -2.35 -3.11
C VAL A 185 21.37 -2.96 -3.50
N LEU A 186 21.40 -3.92 -4.42
CA LEU A 186 22.60 -4.67 -4.78
C LEU A 186 22.90 -4.55 -6.27
N SER A 187 24.14 -4.24 -6.58
CA SER A 187 24.67 -4.44 -7.92
C SER A 187 24.75 -5.94 -8.25
N PHE A 188 24.80 -6.28 -9.54
CA PHE A 188 24.99 -7.67 -9.95
C PHE A 188 26.37 -8.21 -9.58
N SER A 189 27.40 -7.38 -9.36
CA SER A 189 28.72 -7.81 -8.88
C SER A 189 28.63 -8.34 -7.46
N VAL A 190 28.04 -7.58 -6.53
CA VAL A 190 27.80 -8.04 -5.16
C VAL A 190 26.85 -9.24 -5.13
N GLY A 191 25.77 -9.19 -5.91
CA GLY A 191 24.84 -10.31 -6.04
C GLY A 191 25.49 -11.59 -6.54
N SER A 192 26.60 -11.49 -7.29
CA SER A 192 27.35 -12.65 -7.80
C SER A 192 28.18 -13.35 -6.72
N GLU A 193 28.57 -12.64 -5.66
CA GLU A 193 29.32 -13.18 -4.52
C GLU A 193 28.41 -13.76 -3.42
N LEU A 194 27.09 -13.66 -3.61
CA LEU A 194 26.09 -14.10 -2.67
C LEU A 194 25.32 -15.33 -3.16
N ASN A 195 24.84 -16.13 -2.22
CA ASN A 195 23.74 -17.06 -2.48
C ASN A 195 22.80 -17.13 -1.26
N TRP A 196 21.64 -17.77 -1.41
CA TRP A 196 20.63 -17.76 -0.34
C TRP A 196 21.15 -18.37 0.97
N VAL A 197 21.90 -19.49 0.93
CA VAL A 197 22.26 -20.28 2.12
C VAL A 197 23.66 -19.96 2.66
N GLY A 198 24.58 -19.54 1.80
CA GLY A 198 26.01 -19.36 2.08
C GLY A 198 26.88 -20.60 1.83
N ARG A 199 26.51 -21.46 0.86
CA ARG A 199 27.32 -22.66 0.55
C ARG A 199 28.45 -22.36 -0.44
N GLY A 200 29.57 -23.06 -0.28
CA GLY A 200 30.75 -22.93 -1.15
C GLY A 200 31.58 -21.69 -0.79
N GLN A 201 32.03 -20.96 -1.81
CA GLN A 201 32.82 -19.73 -1.65
C GLN A 201 31.96 -18.45 -1.55
N LYS A 202 30.62 -18.57 -1.58
CA LYS A 202 29.70 -17.42 -1.59
C LYS A 202 29.08 -17.21 -0.22
N ARG A 203 28.90 -15.93 0.17
CA ARG A 203 28.28 -15.57 1.46
C ARG A 203 26.76 -15.78 1.44
N SER A 204 26.21 -16.05 2.62
CA SER A 204 24.77 -16.23 2.85
C SER A 204 24.02 -14.90 2.79
N PHE A 205 22.92 -14.86 2.03
CA PHE A 205 22.01 -13.71 2.02
C PHE A 205 20.87 -13.84 3.05
N ARG A 206 20.38 -15.06 3.31
CA ARG A 206 19.21 -15.27 4.19
C ARG A 206 19.42 -14.83 5.64
N ASN A 207 20.67 -14.71 6.07
CA ASN A 207 21.06 -14.37 7.44
C ASN A 207 21.53 -12.91 7.57
N THR A 208 21.33 -12.08 6.54
CA THR A 208 21.73 -10.67 6.56
C THR A 208 20.63 -9.80 7.15
N ARG A 209 21.01 -8.72 7.83
CA ARG A 209 20.07 -7.68 8.29
C ARG A 209 19.39 -7.01 7.11
N LEU A 210 20.12 -6.84 6.00
CA LEU A 210 19.61 -6.33 4.74
C LEU A 210 18.42 -7.14 4.21
N GLN A 211 18.48 -8.48 4.30
CA GLN A 211 17.35 -9.33 3.93
C GLN A 211 16.11 -9.04 4.80
N GLY A 212 16.30 -8.91 6.11
CA GLY A 212 15.20 -8.59 7.04
C GLY A 212 14.55 -7.24 6.71
N VAL A 213 15.37 -6.23 6.42
CA VAL A 213 14.93 -4.89 6.00
C VAL A 213 14.18 -4.94 4.67
N LEU A 214 14.72 -5.63 3.67
CA LEU A 214 14.06 -5.82 2.37
C LEU A 214 12.68 -6.47 2.52
N PHE A 215 12.56 -7.52 3.35
CA PHE A 215 11.29 -8.24 3.50
C PHE A 215 10.27 -7.41 4.28
N ARG A 216 10.72 -6.63 5.28
CA ARG A 216 9.86 -5.68 5.98
C ARG A 216 9.38 -4.58 5.03
N ALA A 217 10.25 -4.07 4.17
CA ALA A 217 9.87 -3.10 3.13
C ALA A 217 8.86 -3.69 2.13
N LEU A 218 9.06 -4.92 1.65
CA LEU A 218 8.11 -5.60 0.76
C LEU A 218 6.74 -5.78 1.40
N LYS A 219 6.69 -6.16 2.70
CA LYS A 219 5.44 -6.28 3.45
C LYS A 219 4.65 -4.97 3.57
N ARG A 220 5.33 -3.83 3.40
CA ARG A 220 4.71 -2.51 3.42
C ARG A 220 4.09 -2.11 2.08
N THR A 221 4.47 -2.77 0.99
CA THR A 221 3.93 -2.50 -0.35
C THR A 221 2.54 -3.13 -0.56
N PRO A 222 1.68 -2.55 -1.44
CA PRO A 222 0.35 -3.10 -1.73
C PRO A 222 0.41 -4.56 -2.21
N VAL A 223 1.37 -4.89 -3.08
CA VAL A 223 1.53 -6.24 -3.64
C VAL A 223 2.14 -7.24 -2.66
N GLY A 224 2.94 -6.77 -1.70
CA GLY A 224 3.68 -7.63 -0.78
C GLY A 224 2.97 -7.91 0.55
N LYS A 225 1.94 -7.15 0.92
CA LYS A 225 1.24 -7.26 2.22
C LYS A 225 0.83 -8.70 2.55
N GLU A 226 0.23 -9.41 1.59
CA GLU A 226 -0.28 -10.78 1.77
C GLU A 226 0.74 -11.87 1.40
N ALA A 227 1.81 -11.51 0.70
CA ALA A 227 2.78 -12.48 0.20
C ALA A 227 3.57 -13.14 1.35
N THR A 228 3.78 -14.45 1.27
CA THR A 228 4.50 -15.20 2.29
C THR A 228 6.01 -14.95 2.22
N HIS A 229 6.70 -15.20 3.32
CA HIS A 229 8.17 -15.17 3.35
C HIS A 229 8.79 -16.08 2.28
N HIS A 230 8.17 -17.25 2.04
CA HIS A 230 8.63 -18.20 1.02
C HIS A 230 8.56 -17.61 -0.39
N GLN A 231 7.47 -16.91 -0.72
CA GLN A 231 7.30 -16.28 -2.04
C GLN A 231 8.40 -15.25 -2.31
N PHE A 232 8.71 -14.39 -1.33
CA PHE A 232 9.83 -13.45 -1.46
C PHE A 232 11.17 -14.18 -1.62
N ALA A 233 11.43 -15.18 -0.76
CA ALA A 233 12.67 -15.93 -0.77
C ALA A 233 12.93 -16.62 -2.12
N ASP A 234 11.90 -17.17 -2.78
CA ASP A 234 12.05 -17.83 -4.07
C ASP A 234 12.45 -16.88 -5.19
N VAL A 235 11.90 -15.67 -5.20
CA VAL A 235 12.27 -14.66 -6.19
C VAL A 235 13.69 -14.17 -5.95
N VAL A 236 14.09 -13.97 -4.68
CA VAL A 236 15.47 -13.62 -4.32
C VAL A 236 16.46 -14.72 -4.71
N LYS A 237 16.15 -16.00 -4.43
CA LYS A 237 16.98 -17.15 -4.86
C LYS A 237 17.19 -17.13 -6.37
N LYS A 238 16.13 -16.92 -7.15
CA LYS A 238 16.20 -16.83 -8.61
C LYS A 238 17.06 -15.64 -9.04
N TRP A 239 16.88 -14.47 -8.42
CA TRP A 239 17.67 -13.27 -8.73
C TRP A 239 19.16 -13.49 -8.49
N LEU A 240 19.55 -13.99 -7.30
CA LEU A 240 20.94 -14.28 -6.94
C LEU A 240 21.57 -15.34 -7.85
N ARG A 241 20.80 -16.37 -8.23
CA ARG A 241 21.27 -17.40 -9.18
C ARG A 241 21.64 -16.79 -10.54
N PHE A 242 20.93 -15.76 -10.98
CA PHE A 242 21.14 -15.13 -12.28
C PHE A 242 22.02 -13.88 -12.25
N ALA A 243 22.40 -13.37 -11.07
CA ALA A 243 23.25 -12.19 -10.94
C ALA A 243 24.59 -12.31 -11.71
N PRO A 244 25.33 -13.44 -11.66
CA PRO A 244 26.58 -13.59 -12.43
C PRO A 244 26.41 -13.47 -13.94
N PHE A 245 25.26 -13.90 -14.46
CA PHE A 245 24.97 -13.80 -15.89
C PHE A 245 24.67 -12.36 -16.30
N ARG A 246 24.02 -11.60 -15.41
CA ARG A 246 23.63 -10.20 -15.65
C ARG A 246 24.77 -9.20 -15.46
N GLN A 247 25.83 -9.56 -14.71
CA GLN A 247 27.01 -8.71 -14.51
C GLN A 247 27.90 -8.59 -15.77
N GLY A 248 27.69 -9.43 -16.80
CA GLY A 248 28.56 -9.46 -17.99
C GLY A 248 29.02 -10.86 -18.42
N GLY A 249 28.42 -11.92 -17.87
CA GLY A 249 28.37 -13.24 -18.50
C GLY A 249 29.70 -13.99 -18.67
N SER A 250 30.16 -14.65 -17.62
CA SER A 250 30.72 -16.01 -17.77
C SER A 250 29.96 -16.92 -16.82
N GLY A 251 28.77 -17.31 -17.25
CA GLY A 251 27.96 -18.30 -16.58
C GLY A 251 28.76 -19.57 -16.41
N ARG A 252 29.24 -19.84 -15.19
CA ARG A 252 30.34 -20.78 -14.94
C ARG A 252 31.56 -20.37 -15.79
N ARG A 253 32.61 -19.85 -15.17
CA ARG A 253 33.92 -20.35 -15.60
C ARG A 253 33.81 -21.85 -15.40
N GLN A 254 33.58 -22.57 -16.50
CA GLN A 254 33.96 -23.95 -16.62
C GLN A 254 35.38 -23.94 -16.08
N ILE A 255 35.55 -24.36 -14.82
CA ILE A 255 36.82 -24.90 -14.40
C ILE A 255 36.91 -26.11 -15.33
N TYR A 256 37.47 -25.89 -16.52
CA TYR A 256 37.98 -26.96 -17.34
C TYR A 256 38.94 -27.66 -16.38
N LYS A 257 38.46 -28.77 -15.78
CA LYS A 257 39.37 -29.87 -15.53
C LYS A 257 40.13 -30.01 -16.83
N ALA A 258 41.46 -29.85 -16.77
CA ALA A 258 42.33 -30.05 -17.92
C ALA A 258 41.83 -31.30 -18.65
N PRO A 259 41.69 -31.26 -20.00
CA PRO A 259 41.27 -32.45 -20.72
C PRO A 259 42.16 -33.59 -20.28
N VAL A 260 41.57 -34.62 -19.68
CA VAL A 260 42.27 -35.89 -19.53
C VAL A 260 42.57 -36.29 -20.96
N GLU A 261 43.85 -36.28 -21.33
CA GLU A 261 44.28 -36.70 -22.65
C GLU A 261 43.75 -38.11 -22.87
N PHE A 262 42.67 -38.24 -23.63
CA PHE A 262 42.31 -39.51 -24.21
C PHE A 262 43.34 -39.77 -25.30
N MET A 263 44.43 -40.45 -24.94
CA MET A 263 45.29 -41.14 -25.88
C MET A 263 44.42 -42.16 -26.63
N CYS A 264 43.95 -41.78 -27.82
CA CYS A 264 43.44 -42.74 -28.78
C CYS A 264 44.65 -43.49 -29.38
N PRO A 265 44.75 -44.83 -29.24
CA PRO A 265 45.81 -45.60 -29.87
C PRO A 265 45.65 -45.53 -31.39
N LYS A 266 46.70 -45.07 -32.09
CA LYS A 266 46.77 -45.13 -33.55
C LYS A 266 46.85 -46.59 -33.98
N PHE A 267 45.74 -47.14 -34.46
CA PHE A 267 45.75 -48.41 -35.19
C PHE A 267 46.57 -48.21 -36.47
N HIS A 268 47.73 -48.88 -36.52
CA HIS A 268 48.49 -49.06 -37.75
C HIS A 268 47.80 -50.18 -38.53
N THR A 269 47.09 -49.84 -39.61
CA THR A 269 46.69 -50.81 -40.61
C THR A 269 47.88 -51.04 -41.54
N GLY A 270 48.70 -52.03 -41.18
CA GLY A 270 49.65 -52.62 -42.12
C GLY A 270 48.87 -53.41 -43.16
N THR A 271 48.99 -53.01 -44.42
CA THR A 271 48.73 -53.88 -45.55
C THR A 271 49.98 -53.87 -46.41
N ASP A 272 50.89 -54.79 -46.10
CA ASP A 272 51.86 -55.29 -47.06
C ASP A 272 51.08 -55.98 -48.19
N THR A 273 51.47 -55.73 -49.44
CA THR A 273 51.70 -56.75 -50.49
C THR A 273 52.24 -56.04 -51.74
N ASP A 274 53.56 -56.13 -51.89
CA ASP A 274 54.37 -56.42 -53.08
C ASP A 274 53.88 -56.04 -54.49
N HIS A 275 54.81 -55.57 -55.34
CA HIS A 275 55.34 -56.34 -56.48
C HIS A 275 56.49 -55.58 -57.18
N SER A 276 57.72 -56.11 -57.00
CA SER A 276 58.73 -56.50 -58.00
C SER A 276 59.19 -55.60 -59.18
N ASN A 277 60.53 -55.61 -59.32
CA ASN A 277 61.38 -55.48 -60.53
C ASN A 277 61.56 -54.08 -61.17
N ALA A 278 62.67 -53.72 -61.80
CA ALA A 278 64.06 -54.18 -61.92
C ALA A 278 64.76 -53.15 -62.85
N SER A 279 66.06 -52.88 -62.63
CA SER A 279 67.07 -52.36 -63.59
C SER A 279 66.79 -51.01 -64.30
N THR A 280 67.72 -50.07 -64.51
CA THR A 280 69.02 -50.19 -65.20
C THR A 280 69.74 -48.80 -65.17
N GLU A 281 71.08 -48.81 -65.12
CA GLU A 281 72.04 -47.86 -65.77
C GLU A 281 71.96 -46.34 -65.54
N SER A 282 72.96 -45.71 -64.92
CA SER A 282 74.26 -45.27 -65.48
C SER A 282 74.22 -43.87 -66.12
N LYS A 283 74.91 -42.89 -65.52
CA LYS A 283 76.07 -42.22 -66.15
C LYS A 283 76.68 -41.12 -65.27
N ASP A 284 78.00 -41.15 -65.29
CA ASP A 284 78.97 -40.21 -64.78
C ASP A 284 78.72 -38.74 -65.17
N PHE A 285 79.14 -37.81 -64.31
CA PHE A 285 79.92 -36.64 -64.74
C PHE A 285 80.84 -36.14 -63.60
N LYS A 286 82.16 -36.23 -63.84
CA LYS A 286 83.27 -35.59 -63.11
C LYS A 286 83.13 -34.06 -63.13
N ILE A 287 83.72 -33.27 -62.23
CA ILE A 287 85.12 -32.77 -62.22
C ILE A 287 85.24 -32.01 -60.86
N PHE A 288 86.18 -32.30 -59.94
CA PHE A 288 87.59 -31.86 -59.89
C PHE A 288 88.36 -32.75 -58.91
#